data_AF-A0A8H5ZEH8-F1
#
_entry.id   AF-A0A8H5ZEH8-F1
#
_cell.length_a   1.000
_cell.length_b   1.000
_cell.length_c   1.000
_cell.angle_alpha   90.00
_cell.angle_beta   90.00
_cell.angle_gamma   90.00
#
_symmetry.space_group_name_H-M   'P 1'
#
loop_
_entity.id
_entity.type
_entity.pdbx_description
1 polymer ?
#
loop_
_entity_poly.entity_id
_entity_poly.type
_entity_poly.pdbx_seq_one_letter_code
_entity_poly.pdbx_strand_id
1 'polypeptide(L)'
;MSSIEVSAILDGLRDRYLPRKPQTRVGKEDELKEIEKILTAIATYPTGFALQNLTDSLWDTLLVFSYDEMNTVIHRLQRSFKVHQSILADLVTQMFGFGIDNDDCKLDHTLGKQIIQLFHDVQAYTELMKDTNKLIMLTYSMMTETEFQERLSDLIGNASFANELFVFICKLGFPREAYSTLVSVASTPHAFENVTLRNGSLSSAGHNQQQSHKLNEVINVQQHSDRTSSSPLLVRPILQGPQPVTDAVPQVCKPVPRTKQEVALLIETASRGNLLPKYKSAWYSFGFVCTTNEEDERRLAGLYAVLIGETYTPESFHELQNALETCNLAILFDTKGYGNFRELSTHLETFLVAPREQRPTVWRLKQFIHDADSTDPPACLQRDYGFKYCKQRDEVMCLKFIYSKMLEKMEVMELHSACVHGRLYETAIRMGVSIRTKDERLMKNDYPSPFVGFDNTSGLENYRKPLFKKQQKT
;
A
#
# COMPACT_ATOMS: atom_id res chain seq x y z
N MET A 1 25.74 -6.18 14.74
CA MET A 1 25.00 -5.10 14.06
C MET A 1 26.00 -4.32 13.23
N SER A 2 25.69 -3.94 11.99
CA SER A 2 26.64 -3.13 11.21
C SER A 2 26.70 -1.70 11.78
N SER A 3 27.90 -1.24 12.14
CA SER A 3 28.11 0.15 12.60
C SER A 3 27.83 1.18 11.49
N ILE A 4 27.74 0.72 10.24
CA ILE A 4 27.62 1.54 9.03
C ILE A 4 26.18 2.01 8.84
N GLU A 5 25.19 1.14 9.04
CA GLU A 5 23.78 1.47 8.82
C GLU A 5 23.24 2.44 9.86
N VAL A 6 23.60 2.25 11.14
CA VAL A 6 23.24 3.21 12.21
C VAL A 6 23.96 4.55 12.03
N SER A 7 25.25 4.57 11.65
CA SER A 7 25.93 5.82 11.30
C SER A 7 25.21 6.55 10.17
N ALA A 8 24.87 5.87 9.07
CA ALA A 8 24.21 6.52 7.92
C ALA A 8 22.85 7.17 8.28
N ILE A 9 22.09 6.58 9.20
CA ILE A 9 20.81 7.16 9.67
C ILE A 9 21.06 8.31 10.66
N LEU A 10 22.03 8.17 11.58
CA LEU A 10 22.43 9.25 12.49
C LEU A 10 23.04 10.45 11.75
N ASP A 11 23.80 10.21 10.68
CA ASP A 11 24.35 11.22 9.79
C ASP A 11 23.23 11.90 8.98
N GLY A 12 22.22 11.15 8.53
CA GLY A 12 20.99 11.71 7.95
C GLY A 12 20.14 12.56 8.92
N LEU A 13 20.14 12.22 10.22
CA LEU A 13 19.55 13.04 11.29
C LEU A 13 20.41 14.29 11.55
N ARG A 14 21.73 14.14 11.62
CA ARG A 14 22.72 15.22 11.76
C ARG A 14 22.60 16.25 10.64
N ASP A 15 22.56 15.85 9.37
CA ASP A 15 22.40 16.77 8.24
C ASP A 15 21.06 17.53 8.22
N ARG A 16 20.02 16.99 8.87
CA ARG A 16 18.68 17.62 8.97
C ARG A 16 18.50 18.48 10.23
N TYR A 17 19.06 18.09 11.37
CA TYR A 17 18.73 18.63 12.70
C TYR A 17 19.91 19.25 13.50
N LEU A 18 21.17 19.03 13.10
CA LEU A 18 22.31 19.71 13.73
C LEU A 18 22.49 21.10 13.09
N PRO A 19 22.31 22.20 13.85
CA PRO A 19 22.40 23.55 13.29
C PRO A 19 23.80 23.84 12.71
N ARG A 20 23.82 24.65 11.64
CA ARG A 20 25.06 25.15 11.01
C ARG A 20 25.89 26.08 11.90
N LYS A 21 25.33 26.57 13.02
CA LYS A 21 26.05 27.39 14.01
C LYS A 21 26.78 26.48 15.03
N PRO A 22 28.08 26.72 15.33
CA PRO A 22 28.84 25.82 16.21
C PRO A 22 28.32 25.72 17.66
N GLN A 23 27.79 26.83 18.20
CA GLN A 23 27.50 26.97 19.63
C GLN A 23 26.38 26.04 20.15
N THR A 24 25.47 25.62 19.29
CA THR A 24 24.37 24.68 19.62
C THR A 24 24.67 23.22 19.26
N ARG A 25 25.92 22.89 18.90
CA ARG A 25 26.29 21.51 18.54
C ARG A 25 26.59 20.60 19.73
N VAL A 26 27.06 21.14 20.85
CA VAL A 26 27.59 20.33 21.97
C VAL A 26 26.50 19.45 22.59
N GLY A 27 25.37 20.03 23.03
CA GLY A 27 24.27 19.26 23.61
C GLY A 27 23.68 18.24 22.65
N LYS A 28 23.50 18.61 21.38
CA LYS A 28 23.00 17.71 20.32
C LYS A 28 23.90 16.52 20.03
N GLU A 29 25.20 16.63 20.25
CA GLU A 29 26.13 15.51 20.10
C GLU A 29 26.07 14.56 21.30
N ASP A 30 25.67 15.02 22.49
CA ASP A 30 25.40 14.15 23.65
C ASP A 30 24.03 13.45 23.53
N GLU A 31 23.01 14.14 23.00
CA GLU A 31 21.72 13.55 22.61
C GLU A 31 21.89 12.42 21.58
N LEU A 32 22.75 12.61 20.56
CA LEU A 32 23.05 11.58 19.56
C LEU A 32 23.73 10.34 20.15
N LYS A 33 24.64 10.50 21.14
CA LYS A 33 25.25 9.36 21.85
C LYS A 33 24.24 8.58 22.67
N GLU A 34 23.27 9.27 23.29
CA GLU A 34 22.21 8.59 24.04
C GLU A 34 21.27 7.83 23.09
N ILE A 35 20.95 8.38 21.91
CA ILE A 35 20.24 7.65 20.85
C ILE A 35 21.03 6.40 20.43
N GLU A 36 22.33 6.51 20.12
CA GLU A 36 23.19 5.38 19.75
C GLU A 36 23.23 4.29 20.85
N LYS A 37 23.32 4.70 22.12
CA LYS A 37 23.28 3.83 23.30
C LYS A 37 21.93 3.12 23.45
N ILE A 38 20.81 3.79 23.26
CA ILE A 38 19.47 3.19 23.31
C ILE A 38 19.28 2.20 22.15
N LEU A 39 19.74 2.53 20.93
CA LEU A 39 19.67 1.62 19.77
C LEU A 39 20.51 0.35 19.98
N THR A 40 21.69 0.48 20.58
CA THR A 40 22.54 -0.65 20.97
C THR A 40 21.86 -1.55 22.00
N ALA A 41 21.12 -0.96 22.95
CA ALA A 41 20.30 -1.71 23.89
C ALA A 41 19.09 -2.41 23.20
N ILE A 42 18.38 -1.74 22.28
CA ILE A 42 17.28 -2.34 21.50
C ILE A 42 17.78 -3.58 20.74
N ALA A 43 18.93 -3.49 20.08
CA ALA A 43 19.56 -4.61 19.38
C ALA A 43 19.99 -5.79 20.28
N THR A 44 20.00 -5.59 21.61
CA THR A 44 20.30 -6.61 22.62
C THR A 44 19.02 -7.28 23.18
N TYR A 45 17.86 -6.62 23.10
CA TYR A 45 16.59 -7.08 23.67
C TYR A 45 15.47 -7.13 22.60
N PRO A 46 15.45 -8.14 21.71
CA PRO A 46 14.59 -8.16 20.52
C PRO A 46 13.08 -8.34 20.80
N THR A 47 12.67 -8.65 22.03
CA THR A 47 11.24 -8.80 22.41
C THR A 47 10.98 -8.46 23.88
N GLY A 48 9.71 -8.22 24.22
CA GLY A 48 9.21 -8.15 25.60
C GLY A 48 9.20 -6.74 26.22
N PHE A 49 8.87 -6.66 27.51
CA PHE A 49 8.69 -5.39 28.23
C PHE A 49 9.94 -4.49 28.25
N ALA A 50 11.14 -5.09 28.22
CA ALA A 50 12.39 -4.34 28.13
C ALA A 50 12.51 -3.58 26.79
N LEU A 51 12.09 -4.18 25.68
CA LEU A 51 12.06 -3.53 24.37
C LEU A 51 11.14 -2.31 24.39
N GLN A 52 9.91 -2.45 24.92
CA GLN A 52 8.94 -1.36 24.98
C GLN A 52 9.51 -0.12 25.69
N ASN A 53 10.07 -0.29 26.90
CA ASN A 53 10.67 0.81 27.65
C ASN A 53 11.85 1.48 26.93
N LEU A 54 12.65 0.72 26.18
CA LEU A 54 13.74 1.25 25.34
C LEU A 54 13.19 2.00 24.12
N THR A 55 12.14 1.48 23.48
CA THR A 55 11.48 2.17 22.35
C THR A 55 10.72 3.42 22.78
N ASP A 56 10.26 3.51 24.02
CA ASP A 56 9.67 4.74 24.57
C ASP A 56 10.77 5.76 24.92
N SER A 57 11.86 5.30 25.56
CA SER A 57 13.05 6.13 25.84
C SER A 57 13.69 6.71 24.57
N LEU A 58 13.71 5.93 23.47
CA LEU A 58 14.18 6.40 22.16
C LEU A 58 13.28 7.51 21.60
N TRP A 59 11.96 7.41 21.80
CA TRP A 59 11.00 8.40 21.31
C TRP A 59 11.16 9.73 22.05
N ASP A 60 11.21 9.70 23.38
CA ASP A 60 11.43 10.90 24.20
C ASP A 60 12.77 11.58 23.85
N THR A 61 13.84 10.80 23.67
CA THR A 61 15.16 11.34 23.27
C THR A 61 15.12 12.00 21.88
N LEU A 62 14.45 11.39 20.90
CA LEU A 62 14.28 11.97 19.56
C LEU A 62 13.37 13.21 19.55
N LEU A 63 12.35 13.25 20.41
CA LEU A 63 11.50 14.43 20.60
C LEU A 63 12.30 15.61 21.15
N VAL A 64 13.15 15.40 22.16
CA VAL A 64 14.07 16.43 22.68
C VAL A 64 15.05 16.89 21.60
N PHE A 65 15.77 15.96 20.96
CA PHE A 65 16.75 16.26 19.91
C PHE A 65 16.18 17.06 18.72
N SER A 66 14.91 16.81 18.35
CA SER A 66 14.26 17.50 17.23
C SER A 66 13.55 18.80 17.61
N TYR A 67 13.30 19.05 18.91
CA TYR A 67 12.36 20.06 19.42
C TYR A 67 12.53 21.45 18.80
N ASP A 68 13.74 22.04 18.84
CA ASP A 68 13.99 23.40 18.36
C ASP A 68 13.67 23.61 16.87
N GLU A 69 13.97 22.62 16.01
CA GLU A 69 13.64 22.70 14.58
C GLU A 69 12.15 22.45 14.36
N MET A 70 11.51 21.57 15.14
CA MET A 70 10.05 21.37 15.07
C MET A 70 9.31 22.64 15.51
N ASN A 71 9.71 23.28 16.61
CA ASN A 71 9.16 24.57 17.03
C ASN A 71 9.37 25.66 15.95
N THR A 72 10.58 25.71 15.37
CA THR A 72 10.92 26.61 14.26
C THR A 72 10.08 26.35 13.00
N VAL A 73 9.71 25.10 12.71
CA VAL A 73 8.83 24.73 11.60
C VAL A 73 7.36 25.07 11.92
N ILE A 74 6.89 24.80 13.14
CA ILE A 74 5.51 25.14 13.56
C ILE A 74 5.28 26.64 13.48
N HIS A 75 6.19 27.50 13.95
CA HIS A 75 6.04 28.96 13.81
C HIS A 75 6.07 29.45 12.35
N ARG A 76 6.75 28.74 11.43
CA ARG A 76 6.69 29.05 9.99
C ARG A 76 5.35 28.62 9.39
N LEU A 77 4.86 27.44 9.77
CA LEU A 77 3.55 26.93 9.36
C LEU A 77 2.41 27.83 9.89
N GLN A 78 2.48 28.29 11.15
CA GLN A 78 1.60 29.33 11.72
C GLN A 78 1.58 30.61 10.86
N ARG A 79 2.74 31.03 10.34
CA ARG A 79 2.86 32.21 9.48
C ARG A 79 2.27 31.96 8.09
N SER A 80 2.59 30.84 7.45
CA SER A 80 2.02 30.47 6.14
C SER A 80 0.50 30.36 6.21
N PHE A 81 -0.05 29.70 7.24
CA PHE A 81 -1.49 29.63 7.49
C PHE A 81 -2.15 31.01 7.72
N LYS A 82 -1.43 32.00 8.25
CA LYS A 82 -1.92 33.39 8.37
C LYS A 82 -1.84 34.16 7.05
N VAL A 83 -0.85 33.88 6.20
CA VAL A 83 -0.74 34.46 4.84
C VAL A 83 -1.82 33.88 3.91
N HIS A 84 -2.08 32.58 4.01
CA HIS A 84 -3.01 31.83 3.15
C HIS A 84 -4.40 31.62 3.79
N GLN A 85 -4.78 32.46 4.77
CA GLN A 85 -6.00 32.28 5.56
C GLN A 85 -7.29 32.28 4.72
N SER A 86 -7.34 33.03 3.61
CA SER A 86 -8.49 33.00 2.68
C SER A 86 -8.66 31.63 2.03
N ILE A 87 -7.58 31.07 1.48
CA ILE A 87 -7.57 29.74 0.84
C ILE A 87 -8.03 28.65 1.82
N LEU A 88 -7.64 28.78 3.10
CA LEU A 88 -8.09 27.87 4.16
C LEU A 88 -9.56 28.08 4.54
N ALA A 89 -10.08 29.31 4.50
CA ALA A 89 -11.50 29.58 4.70
C ALA A 89 -12.36 29.06 3.53
N ASP A 90 -11.86 29.16 2.29
CA ASP A 90 -12.48 28.59 1.10
C ASP A 90 -12.49 27.04 1.19
N LEU A 91 -11.37 26.42 1.57
CA LEU A 91 -11.28 24.98 1.82
C LEU A 91 -12.25 24.50 2.92
N VAL A 92 -12.34 25.23 4.04
CA VAL A 92 -13.32 24.95 5.11
C VAL A 92 -14.75 25.07 4.56
N THR A 93 -15.04 26.08 3.75
CA THR A 93 -16.38 26.28 3.17
C THR A 93 -16.75 25.15 2.20
N GLN A 94 -15.81 24.69 1.37
CA GLN A 94 -15.99 23.52 0.50
C GLN A 94 -16.21 22.23 1.32
N MET A 95 -15.41 22.04 2.37
CA MET A 95 -15.46 20.86 3.25
C MET A 95 -16.70 20.77 4.16
N PHE A 96 -17.39 21.88 4.41
CA PHE A 96 -18.61 21.93 5.25
C PHE A 96 -19.91 22.30 4.50
N GLY A 97 -19.82 22.66 3.21
CA GLY A 97 -20.87 22.39 2.23
C GLY A 97 -21.68 23.59 1.70
N PHE A 98 -21.16 24.25 0.66
CA PHE A 98 -21.97 25.08 -0.26
C PHE A 98 -21.54 24.88 -1.72
N GLY A 99 -22.22 23.95 -2.41
CA GLY A 99 -21.99 23.61 -3.82
C GLY A 99 -20.91 22.53 -4.02
N ILE A 100 -20.99 21.65 -5.02
CA ILE A 100 -22.00 21.49 -6.09
C ILE A 100 -22.22 19.99 -6.30
N ASP A 101 -23.44 19.56 -6.65
CA ASP A 101 -23.76 18.21 -7.16
C ASP A 101 -23.18 17.99 -8.59
N ASN A 102 -21.88 18.22 -8.78
CA ASN A 102 -21.14 17.98 -10.02
C ASN A 102 -20.26 16.72 -9.85
N ASP A 103 -20.59 15.65 -10.58
CA ASP A 103 -20.02 14.30 -10.47
C ASP A 103 -18.48 14.19 -10.58
N ASP A 104 -17.79 15.20 -11.11
CA ASP A 104 -16.38 15.11 -11.52
C ASP A 104 -15.36 15.52 -10.45
N CYS A 105 -15.76 16.21 -9.36
CA CYS A 105 -14.81 16.65 -8.32
C CYS A 105 -14.96 15.88 -7.01
N LYS A 106 -14.33 14.70 -6.93
CA LYS A 106 -14.10 14.00 -5.65
C LYS A 106 -13.06 14.74 -4.81
N LEU A 107 -13.48 15.85 -4.19
CA LEU A 107 -12.69 16.53 -3.16
C LEU A 107 -12.24 15.52 -2.10
N ASP A 108 -10.97 15.59 -1.73
CA ASP A 108 -10.33 14.66 -0.82
C ASP A 108 -10.74 14.95 0.63
N HIS A 109 -11.88 14.38 1.03
CA HIS A 109 -12.49 14.66 2.33
C HIS A 109 -11.67 14.15 3.53
N THR A 110 -10.75 13.21 3.32
CA THR A 110 -9.86 12.70 4.38
C THR A 110 -8.72 13.68 4.59
N LEU A 111 -8.01 14.03 3.52
CA LEU A 111 -6.92 15.00 3.58
C LEU A 111 -7.42 16.40 3.97
N GLY A 112 -8.59 16.82 3.48
CA GLY A 112 -9.21 18.09 3.87
C GLY A 112 -9.48 18.19 5.37
N LYS A 113 -9.98 17.11 5.99
CA LYS A 113 -10.15 17.05 7.45
C LYS A 113 -8.80 17.10 8.18
N GLN A 114 -7.77 16.42 7.68
CA GLN A 114 -6.42 16.46 8.27
C GLN A 114 -5.79 17.85 8.18
N ILE A 115 -5.93 18.56 7.04
CA ILE A 115 -5.43 19.94 6.87
C ILE A 115 -6.17 20.90 7.81
N ILE A 116 -7.49 20.76 7.95
CA ILE A 116 -8.29 21.59 8.88
C ILE A 116 -7.91 21.31 10.34
N GLN A 117 -7.70 20.03 10.71
CA GLN A 117 -7.20 19.65 12.04
C GLN A 117 -5.79 20.19 12.28
N LEU A 118 -4.89 20.10 11.30
CA LEU A 118 -3.54 20.64 11.35
C LEU A 118 -3.55 22.16 11.51
N PHE A 119 -4.42 22.88 10.78
CA PHE A 119 -4.61 24.31 10.95
C PHE A 119 -5.04 24.65 12.38
N HIS A 120 -6.06 23.99 12.92
CA HIS A 120 -6.52 24.24 14.29
C HIS A 120 -5.44 23.94 15.33
N ASP A 121 -4.75 22.82 15.24
CA ASP A 121 -3.69 22.45 16.19
C ASP A 121 -2.47 23.37 16.10
N VAL A 122 -2.12 23.85 14.90
CA VAL A 122 -1.03 24.81 14.70
C VAL A 122 -1.38 26.20 15.23
N GLN A 123 -2.65 26.65 15.13
CA GLN A 123 -3.08 27.90 15.76
C GLN A 123 -3.25 27.77 17.29
N ALA A 124 -3.57 26.57 17.81
CA ALA A 124 -3.73 26.29 19.23
C ALA A 124 -2.42 25.90 19.95
N TYR A 125 -1.31 25.75 19.22
CA TYR A 125 -0.01 25.33 19.72
C TYR A 125 0.55 26.26 20.80
N THR A 126 0.92 25.70 21.96
CA THR A 126 1.33 26.46 23.17
C THR A 126 2.82 26.37 23.53
N GLU A 127 3.68 25.98 22.58
CA GLU A 127 5.12 25.72 22.83
C GLU A 127 5.38 24.69 23.94
N LEU A 128 4.49 23.69 24.03
CA LEU A 128 4.62 22.53 24.91
C LEU A 128 4.91 21.26 24.09
N MET A 129 5.84 20.44 24.58
CA MET A 129 6.25 19.16 23.96
C MET A 129 5.07 18.24 23.58
N LYS A 130 4.00 18.23 24.39
CA LYS A 130 2.78 17.46 24.11
C LYS A 130 2.09 17.88 22.80
N ASP A 131 2.12 19.18 22.48
CA ASP A 131 1.49 19.77 21.29
C ASP A 131 2.38 19.49 20.07
N THR A 132 3.70 19.60 20.23
CA THR A 132 4.70 19.21 19.22
C THR A 132 4.54 17.73 18.85
N ASN A 133 4.45 16.83 19.84
CA ASN A 133 4.22 15.40 19.63
C ASN A 133 2.88 15.14 18.90
N LYS A 134 1.79 15.84 19.28
CA LYS A 134 0.50 15.75 18.57
C LYS A 134 0.64 16.13 17.08
N LEU A 135 1.33 17.23 16.79
CA LEU A 135 1.56 17.71 15.43
C LEU A 135 2.46 16.78 14.61
N ILE A 136 3.51 16.22 15.22
CA ILE A 136 4.37 15.20 14.59
C ILE A 136 3.54 13.96 14.20
N MET A 137 2.72 13.45 15.10
CA MET A 137 1.89 12.26 14.83
C MET A 137 0.83 12.49 13.76
N LEU A 138 0.17 13.67 13.75
CA LEU A 138 -0.79 14.05 12.72
C LEU A 138 -0.10 14.16 11.35
N THR A 139 1.00 14.90 11.25
CA THR A 139 1.72 15.11 9.99
C THR A 139 2.35 13.84 9.45
N TYR A 140 2.83 12.94 10.32
CA TYR A 140 3.25 11.60 9.92
C TYR A 140 2.11 10.79 9.29
N SER A 141 0.89 10.81 9.84
CA SER A 141 -0.24 10.10 9.20
C SER A 141 -0.56 10.65 7.80
N MET A 142 -0.45 11.96 7.59
CA MET A 142 -0.63 12.59 6.27
C MET A 142 0.45 12.12 5.27
N MET A 143 1.71 12.04 5.73
CA MET A 143 2.83 11.54 4.89
C MET A 143 2.68 10.07 4.48
N THR A 144 1.99 9.24 5.27
CA THR A 144 1.78 7.82 4.94
C THR A 144 0.69 7.58 3.91
N GLU A 145 -0.03 8.62 3.45
CA GLU A 145 -1.06 8.46 2.44
C GLU A 145 -0.52 8.42 1.00
N THR A 146 -1.14 7.58 0.17
CA THR A 146 -0.80 7.47 -1.27
C THR A 146 -1.08 8.78 -2.00
N GLU A 147 -0.18 9.18 -2.90
CA GLU A 147 -0.32 10.35 -3.79
C GLU A 147 -0.51 11.69 -3.05
N PHE A 148 -0.09 11.76 -1.77
CA PHE A 148 -0.28 12.90 -0.86
C PHE A 148 0.09 14.27 -1.46
N GLN A 149 1.22 14.42 -2.16
CA GLN A 149 1.62 15.71 -2.74
C GLN A 149 0.68 16.18 -3.87
N GLU A 150 0.24 15.26 -4.74
CA GLU A 150 -0.66 15.56 -5.86
C GLU A 150 -2.06 15.90 -5.32
N ARG A 151 -2.58 15.04 -4.43
CA ARG A 151 -3.85 15.24 -3.72
C ARG A 151 -3.88 16.57 -2.94
N LEU A 152 -2.78 16.93 -2.27
CA LEU A 152 -2.65 18.21 -1.56
C LEU A 152 -2.66 19.40 -2.53
N SER A 153 -2.01 19.29 -3.70
CA SER A 153 -2.00 20.34 -4.71
C SER A 153 -3.39 20.59 -5.29
N ASP A 154 -4.09 19.52 -5.67
CA ASP A 154 -5.44 19.59 -6.24
C ASP A 154 -6.47 20.11 -5.23
N LEU A 155 -6.40 19.65 -3.97
CA LEU A 155 -7.30 20.05 -2.89
C LEU A 155 -7.11 21.50 -2.42
N ILE A 156 -5.87 22.00 -2.41
CA ILE A 156 -5.56 23.39 -2.02
C ILE A 156 -5.82 24.39 -3.16
N GLY A 157 -5.81 23.93 -4.43
CA GLY A 157 -6.01 24.77 -5.61
C GLY A 157 -4.90 25.80 -5.88
N ASN A 158 -3.89 25.88 -5.00
CA ASN A 158 -2.75 26.80 -5.09
C ASN A 158 -1.45 26.03 -4.90
N ALA A 159 -0.78 25.73 -6.01
CA ALA A 159 0.46 24.95 -6.03
C ALA A 159 1.60 25.57 -5.21
N SER A 160 1.66 26.89 -5.02
CA SER A 160 2.70 27.52 -4.19
C SER A 160 2.49 27.20 -2.71
N PHE A 161 1.28 27.41 -2.21
CA PHE A 161 0.92 27.10 -0.82
C PHE A 161 0.94 25.59 -0.56
N ALA A 162 0.44 24.78 -1.49
CA ALA A 162 0.46 23.32 -1.37
C ALA A 162 1.89 22.75 -1.25
N ASN A 163 2.85 23.23 -2.06
CA ASN A 163 4.25 22.80 -1.96
C ASN A 163 4.93 23.31 -0.68
N GLU A 164 4.62 24.52 -0.20
CA GLU A 164 5.12 25.02 1.09
C GLU A 164 4.59 24.14 2.25
N LEU A 165 3.28 23.86 2.24
CA LEU A 165 2.58 23.04 3.22
C LEU A 165 3.08 21.58 3.21
N PHE A 166 3.30 20.99 2.03
CA PHE A 166 3.95 19.69 1.87
C PHE A 166 5.32 19.64 2.55
N VAL A 167 6.17 20.64 2.31
CA VAL A 167 7.52 20.71 2.91
C VAL A 167 7.46 20.85 4.43
N PHE A 168 6.49 21.60 4.98
CA PHE A 168 6.30 21.66 6.43
C PHE A 168 5.77 20.36 7.03
N ILE A 169 4.79 19.71 6.41
CA ILE A 169 4.24 18.41 6.85
C ILE A 169 5.33 17.34 6.84
N CYS A 170 6.09 17.23 5.73
CA CYS A 170 7.21 16.29 5.61
C CYS A 170 8.33 16.55 6.62
N LYS A 171 8.55 17.79 7.05
CA LYS A 171 9.50 18.11 8.13
C LYS A 171 8.97 17.74 9.52
N LEU A 172 7.67 17.93 9.78
CA LEU A 172 7.06 17.65 11.07
C LEU A 172 6.83 16.15 11.31
N GLY A 173 6.50 15.36 10.30
CA GLY A 173 6.34 13.92 10.47
C GLY A 173 7.67 13.13 10.49
N PHE A 174 8.76 13.71 9.98
CA PHE A 174 10.06 13.02 9.87
C PHE A 174 10.62 12.45 11.19
N PRO A 175 10.48 13.07 12.39
CA PRO A 175 10.94 12.43 13.62
C PRO A 175 10.29 11.07 13.85
N ARG A 176 9.00 10.90 13.50
CA ARG A 176 8.27 9.63 13.62
C ARG A 176 8.68 8.61 12.55
N GLU A 177 9.00 9.08 11.34
CA GLU A 177 9.57 8.26 10.26
C GLU A 177 10.97 7.73 10.65
N ALA A 178 11.84 8.62 11.12
CA ALA A 178 13.18 8.29 11.59
C ALA A 178 13.14 7.33 12.79
N TYR A 179 12.28 7.59 13.78
CA TYR A 179 12.03 6.67 14.89
C TYR A 179 11.63 5.27 14.40
N SER A 180 10.64 5.17 13.52
CA SER A 180 10.12 3.88 13.05
C SER A 180 11.19 3.11 12.26
N THR A 181 12.01 3.83 11.49
CA THR A 181 13.17 3.28 10.77
C THR A 181 14.24 2.79 11.75
N LEU A 182 14.60 3.60 12.74
CA LEU A 182 15.62 3.29 13.75
C LEU A 182 15.24 2.07 14.61
N VAL A 183 13.99 1.99 15.08
CA VAL A 183 13.48 0.81 15.80
C VAL A 183 13.50 -0.42 14.90
N SER A 184 13.08 -0.31 13.63
CA SER A 184 13.10 -1.44 12.69
C SER A 184 14.52 -1.94 12.40
N VAL A 185 15.49 -1.04 12.24
CA VAL A 185 16.90 -1.40 12.00
C VAL A 185 17.53 -2.02 13.23
N ALA A 186 17.38 -1.39 14.41
CA ALA A 186 17.95 -1.91 15.66
C ALA A 186 17.33 -3.25 16.09
N SER A 187 16.03 -3.47 15.82
CA SER A 187 15.34 -4.72 16.18
C SER A 187 15.61 -5.87 15.19
N THR A 188 16.28 -5.63 14.06
CA THR A 188 16.55 -6.66 13.04
C THR A 188 17.77 -7.52 13.45
N PRO A 189 17.61 -8.85 13.61
CA PRO A 189 18.75 -9.75 13.85
C PRO A 189 19.79 -9.69 12.73
N HIS A 190 21.04 -10.05 13.03
CA HIS A 190 22.22 -9.72 12.21
C HIS A 190 22.39 -10.48 10.87
N ALA A 191 21.29 -10.79 10.17
CA ALA A 191 21.27 -11.41 8.85
C ALA A 191 22.06 -10.64 7.76
N PHE A 192 22.42 -9.37 8.02
CA PHE A 192 23.10 -8.48 7.08
C PHE A 192 24.62 -8.33 7.30
N GLU A 193 25.24 -9.01 8.27
CA GLU A 193 26.68 -8.86 8.58
C GLU A 193 27.66 -9.25 7.46
N ASN A 194 27.17 -9.78 6.32
CA ASN A 194 27.96 -10.07 5.13
C ASN A 194 27.55 -9.29 3.86
N VAL A 195 26.62 -8.33 3.95
CA VAL A 195 26.16 -7.56 2.76
C VAL A 195 27.10 -6.41 2.44
N THR A 196 27.96 -6.62 1.45
CA THR A 196 28.87 -5.59 0.92
C THR A 196 28.15 -4.65 -0.04
N LEU A 197 27.67 -3.53 0.49
CA LEU A 197 27.07 -2.45 -0.32
C LEU A 197 28.10 -1.85 -1.28
N ARG A 198 27.93 -2.10 -2.59
CA ARG A 198 28.65 -1.38 -3.64
C ARG A 198 28.08 0.04 -3.79
N ASN A 199 28.78 1.03 -3.23
CA ASN A 199 28.46 2.44 -3.44
C ASN A 199 28.54 2.84 -4.92
N GLY A 200 27.39 2.88 -5.59
CA GLY A 200 27.21 3.51 -6.90
C GLY A 200 27.15 5.03 -6.75
N SER A 201 28.27 5.72 -6.98
CA SER A 201 28.32 7.18 -6.89
C SER A 201 27.50 7.84 -8.01
N LEU A 202 26.43 8.54 -7.64
CA LEU A 202 25.67 9.43 -8.53
C LEU A 202 26.46 10.72 -8.75
N SER A 203 27.45 10.66 -9.64
CA SER A 203 28.22 11.83 -10.06
C SER A 203 27.36 12.78 -10.89
N SER A 204 27.24 14.04 -10.46
CA SER A 204 26.50 15.07 -11.17
C SER A 204 27.27 15.55 -12.41
N ALA A 205 26.70 15.36 -13.60
CA ALA A 205 27.20 15.95 -14.84
C ALA A 205 26.23 17.05 -15.34
N GLY A 206 26.63 18.31 -15.19
CA GLY A 206 25.81 19.45 -15.59
C GLY A 206 25.67 19.55 -17.12
N HIS A 207 24.47 19.86 -17.60
CA HIS A 207 24.30 20.33 -18.98
C HIS A 207 24.91 21.72 -19.14
N ASN A 208 25.71 21.90 -20.19
CA ASN A 208 26.02 23.22 -20.71
C ASN A 208 26.01 23.18 -22.24
N GLN A 209 25.60 24.28 -22.86
CA GLN A 209 25.47 24.40 -24.33
C GLN A 209 26.87 24.44 -24.97
N GLN A 210 27.07 23.98 -26.21
CA GLN A 210 26.84 24.78 -27.42
C GLN A 210 27.11 23.96 -28.71
N GLN A 211 26.45 24.35 -29.81
CA GLN A 211 26.95 24.59 -31.19
C GLN A 211 28.02 23.63 -31.83
N SER A 212 28.04 23.36 -33.15
CA SER A 212 27.36 24.00 -34.27
C SER A 212 27.31 23.07 -35.51
N HIS A 213 26.35 23.31 -36.41
CA HIS A 213 26.43 23.22 -37.89
C HIS A 213 27.03 21.96 -38.60
N LYS A 214 26.26 21.34 -39.52
CA LYS A 214 26.33 21.47 -41.01
C LYS A 214 27.54 20.74 -41.66
N LEU A 215 27.50 20.24 -42.89
CA LEU A 215 26.44 20.08 -43.91
C LEU A 215 26.89 18.93 -44.85
N ASN A 216 25.94 18.22 -45.49
CA ASN A 216 26.05 17.70 -46.87
C ASN A 216 27.21 16.70 -47.21
N GLU A 217 27.20 15.89 -48.29
CA GLU A 217 26.21 15.67 -49.37
C GLU A 217 26.39 14.31 -50.10
N VAL A 218 25.43 13.94 -50.98
CA VAL A 218 25.59 13.40 -52.39
C VAL A 218 26.79 12.48 -52.70
N ILE A 219 26.71 11.33 -53.41
CA ILE A 219 25.75 10.61 -54.29
C ILE A 219 26.29 9.15 -54.42
N ASN A 220 25.69 8.08 -54.98
CA ASN A 220 24.33 7.51 -55.22
C ASN A 220 24.57 6.25 -56.13
N VAL A 221 23.55 5.66 -56.77
CA VAL A 221 23.65 4.70 -57.91
C VAL A 221 24.17 3.30 -57.50
N GLN A 222 23.30 2.29 -57.25
CA GLN A 222 22.69 1.36 -58.24
C GLN A 222 23.68 0.30 -58.80
N GLN A 223 23.34 -0.96 -59.15
CA GLN A 223 22.04 -1.68 -59.24
C GLN A 223 22.24 -3.21 -59.41
N HIS A 224 21.23 -4.04 -59.04
CA HIS A 224 20.86 -5.36 -59.66
C HIS A 224 21.91 -6.51 -59.72
N SER A 225 21.64 -7.79 -60.06
CA SER A 225 20.48 -8.74 -60.03
C SER A 225 21.00 -10.11 -60.53
N ASP A 226 20.49 -11.32 -60.24
CA ASP A 226 19.52 -11.93 -59.31
C ASP A 226 19.69 -13.48 -59.44
N ARG A 227 19.18 -14.31 -58.50
CA ARG A 227 19.07 -15.81 -58.55
C ARG A 227 20.40 -16.62 -58.48
N THR A 228 20.45 -17.92 -58.14
CA THR A 228 19.41 -18.93 -57.79
C THR A 228 19.94 -20.07 -56.88
N SER A 229 19.07 -20.62 -56.01
CA SER A 229 18.92 -22.06 -55.65
C SER A 229 20.01 -22.86 -54.88
N SER A 230 19.50 -23.85 -54.13
CA SER A 230 20.12 -25.14 -53.75
C SER A 230 20.83 -25.26 -52.38
N SER A 231 20.44 -26.29 -51.62
CA SER A 231 20.97 -26.78 -50.33
C SER A 231 21.47 -28.25 -50.53
N PRO A 232 21.88 -29.08 -49.52
CA PRO A 232 21.90 -28.91 -48.05
C PRO A 232 23.12 -29.52 -47.25
N LEU A 233 23.09 -29.42 -45.90
CA LEU A 233 23.74 -30.28 -44.86
C LEU A 233 25.29 -30.52 -44.92
N LEU A 234 26.12 -30.16 -43.92
CA LEU A 234 26.29 -30.84 -42.61
C LEU A 234 27.31 -30.12 -41.65
N VAL A 235 27.01 -30.13 -40.34
CA VAL A 235 27.89 -30.23 -39.13
C VAL A 235 29.36 -29.70 -39.12
N ARG A 236 29.59 -28.58 -38.38
CA ARG A 236 30.63 -28.26 -37.32
C ARG A 236 32.13 -28.69 -37.44
N PRO A 237 33.09 -28.07 -36.69
CA PRO A 237 33.10 -26.80 -35.91
C PRO A 237 34.43 -25.95 -36.03
N ILE A 238 34.63 -24.95 -35.14
CA ILE A 238 35.91 -24.39 -34.58
C ILE A 238 36.37 -22.95 -35.00
N LEU A 239 36.70 -22.15 -33.94
CA LEU A 239 37.50 -20.89 -33.79
C LEU A 239 37.17 -19.55 -34.51
N GLN A 240 36.56 -18.65 -33.71
CA GLN A 240 36.97 -17.27 -33.36
C GLN A 240 37.35 -16.20 -34.42
N GLY A 241 36.62 -15.07 -34.36
CA GLY A 241 37.01 -13.73 -34.84
C GLY A 241 35.99 -12.67 -34.35
N PRO A 242 36.39 -11.44 -33.96
CA PRO A 242 35.50 -10.49 -33.27
C PRO A 242 34.64 -9.61 -34.20
N GLN A 243 33.41 -9.34 -33.76
CA GLN A 243 32.47 -8.38 -34.37
C GLN A 243 31.71 -7.59 -33.27
N PRO A 244 31.15 -6.40 -33.59
CA PRO A 244 31.00 -5.31 -32.62
C PRO A 244 29.71 -5.35 -31.79
N VAL A 245 29.71 -4.50 -30.75
CA VAL A 245 28.57 -4.18 -29.91
C VAL A 245 27.36 -3.76 -30.75
N THR A 246 26.19 -4.31 -30.42
CA THR A 246 24.88 -3.84 -30.90
C THR A 246 23.97 -3.68 -29.67
N ASP A 247 23.14 -2.65 -29.65
CA ASP A 247 22.53 -2.16 -28.42
C ASP A 247 21.58 -3.15 -27.74
N ALA A 248 21.80 -3.37 -26.45
CA ALA A 248 20.92 -4.19 -25.62
C ALA A 248 19.62 -3.44 -25.34
N VAL A 249 18.57 -3.74 -26.13
CA VAL A 249 17.18 -3.34 -25.84
C VAL A 249 16.87 -3.68 -24.37
N PRO A 250 16.32 -2.74 -23.57
CA PRO A 250 16.04 -2.99 -22.15
C PRO A 250 15.20 -4.25 -21.97
N GLN A 251 15.68 -5.18 -21.14
CA GLN A 251 14.91 -6.37 -20.80
C GLN A 251 13.64 -5.95 -20.06
N VAL A 252 12.50 -6.06 -20.73
CA VAL A 252 11.19 -5.90 -20.10
C VAL A 252 11.09 -6.96 -19.00
N CYS A 253 11.13 -6.52 -17.74
CA CYS A 253 10.97 -7.39 -16.59
C CYS A 253 9.69 -8.19 -16.73
N LYS A 254 9.81 -9.53 -16.88
CA LYS A 254 8.66 -10.43 -16.94
C LYS A 254 7.84 -10.23 -15.66
N PRO A 255 6.51 -10.06 -15.74
CA PRO A 255 5.68 -9.84 -14.57
C PRO A 255 5.85 -11.02 -13.60
N VAL A 256 6.22 -10.70 -12.37
CA VAL A 256 6.38 -11.68 -11.28
C VAL A 256 5.04 -12.43 -11.11
N PRO A 257 5.04 -13.78 -11.04
CA PRO A 257 3.81 -14.55 -10.84
C PRO A 257 3.00 -14.03 -9.66
N ARG A 258 1.69 -13.88 -9.84
CA ARG A 258 0.78 -13.25 -8.88
C ARG A 258 0.93 -13.83 -7.46
N THR A 259 1.07 -15.14 -7.31
CA THR A 259 1.25 -15.79 -6.02
C THR A 259 2.52 -15.33 -5.31
N LYS A 260 3.62 -15.12 -6.03
CA LYS A 260 4.87 -14.57 -5.46
C LYS A 260 4.70 -13.14 -4.97
N GLN A 261 3.88 -12.33 -5.63
CA GLN A 261 3.54 -10.98 -5.15
C GLN A 261 2.69 -11.04 -3.88
N GLU A 262 1.73 -11.96 -3.83
CA GLU A 262 0.86 -12.15 -2.66
C GLU A 262 1.64 -12.70 -1.45
N VAL A 263 2.54 -13.67 -1.64
CA VAL A 263 3.48 -14.19 -0.61
C VAL A 263 4.47 -13.12 -0.14
N ALA A 264 5.08 -12.36 -1.06
CA ALA A 264 5.99 -11.29 -0.70
C ALA A 264 5.30 -10.20 0.15
N LEU A 265 4.06 -9.85 -0.18
CA LEU A 265 3.28 -8.87 0.59
C LEU A 265 2.86 -9.40 1.97
N LEU A 266 2.54 -10.70 2.09
CA LEU A 266 2.31 -11.33 3.40
C LEU A 266 3.58 -11.24 4.26
N ILE A 267 4.74 -11.60 3.70
CA ILE A 267 6.02 -11.54 4.43
C ILE A 267 6.36 -10.10 4.82
N GLU A 268 6.24 -9.14 3.90
CA GLU A 268 6.52 -7.73 4.18
C GLU A 268 5.63 -7.15 5.30
N THR A 269 4.36 -7.54 5.36
CA THR A 269 3.43 -7.06 6.39
C THR A 269 3.64 -7.79 7.72
N ALA A 270 3.71 -9.13 7.71
CA ALA A 270 3.93 -9.96 8.89
C ALA A 270 5.26 -9.64 9.60
N SER A 271 6.37 -9.53 8.86
CA SER A 271 7.69 -9.16 9.41
C SER A 271 7.76 -7.75 9.99
N ARG A 272 6.78 -6.88 9.71
CA ARG A 272 6.62 -5.54 10.32
C ARG A 272 5.53 -5.48 11.39
N GLY A 273 4.93 -6.61 11.76
CA GLY A 273 3.79 -6.68 12.71
C GLY A 273 2.50 -6.03 12.19
N ASN A 274 2.39 -5.77 10.88
CA ASN A 274 1.26 -5.08 10.26
C ASN A 274 0.24 -6.07 9.69
N LEU A 275 -1.03 -5.67 9.68
CA LEU A 275 -2.09 -6.41 8.97
C LEU A 275 -1.98 -6.24 7.45
N LEU A 276 -2.41 -7.26 6.70
CA LEU A 276 -2.60 -7.17 5.26
C LEU A 276 -3.73 -6.18 4.92
N PRO A 277 -3.53 -5.17 4.06
CA PRO A 277 -4.59 -4.24 3.69
C PRO A 277 -5.72 -4.95 2.95
N LYS A 278 -6.97 -4.78 3.40
CA LYS A 278 -8.11 -5.66 3.04
C LYS A 278 -8.46 -5.67 1.54
N TYR A 279 -8.16 -4.58 0.83
CA TYR A 279 -8.31 -4.43 -0.62
C TYR A 279 -7.23 -5.18 -1.44
N LYS A 280 -6.09 -5.57 -0.83
CA LYS A 280 -5.03 -6.34 -1.51
C LYS A 280 -5.47 -7.80 -1.66
N SER A 281 -5.13 -8.43 -2.78
CA SER A 281 -5.56 -9.80 -3.05
C SER A 281 -4.97 -10.84 -2.10
N ALA A 282 -3.79 -10.60 -1.52
CA ALA A 282 -3.20 -11.46 -0.49
C ALA A 282 -4.13 -11.69 0.72
N TRP A 283 -4.87 -10.66 1.14
CA TRP A 283 -5.83 -10.73 2.26
C TRP A 283 -6.95 -11.75 1.99
N TYR A 284 -7.38 -11.86 0.73
CA TYR A 284 -8.27 -12.92 0.30
C TYR A 284 -7.52 -14.26 0.20
N SER A 285 -6.38 -14.31 -0.49
CA SER A 285 -5.69 -15.58 -0.81
C SER A 285 -5.30 -16.38 0.44
N PHE A 286 -4.81 -15.70 1.48
CA PHE A 286 -4.41 -16.28 2.77
C PHE A 286 -5.53 -16.40 3.81
N GLY A 287 -6.79 -16.16 3.42
CA GLY A 287 -7.96 -16.47 4.25
C GLY A 287 -8.33 -15.45 5.33
N PHE A 288 -7.62 -14.33 5.46
CA PHE A 288 -7.99 -13.23 6.38
C PHE A 288 -9.42 -12.72 6.14
N VAL A 289 -9.90 -12.80 4.90
CA VAL A 289 -11.30 -12.53 4.55
C VAL A 289 -12.33 -13.36 5.35
N CYS A 290 -11.94 -14.50 5.93
CA CYS A 290 -12.80 -15.35 6.75
C CYS A 290 -12.89 -14.94 8.23
N THR A 291 -12.00 -14.08 8.75
CA THR A 291 -12.06 -13.66 10.17
C THR A 291 -13.22 -12.70 10.42
N THR A 292 -13.79 -12.74 11.63
CA THR A 292 -14.99 -11.95 11.97
C THR A 292 -14.65 -10.52 12.41
N ASN A 293 -13.52 -10.36 13.09
CA ASN A 293 -13.08 -9.12 13.72
C ASN A 293 -11.55 -8.94 13.53
N GLU A 294 -11.02 -7.78 13.95
CA GLU A 294 -9.59 -7.46 13.80
C GLU A 294 -8.68 -8.21 14.80
N GLU A 295 -9.21 -8.73 15.91
CA GLU A 295 -8.43 -9.54 16.85
C GLU A 295 -8.08 -10.90 16.24
N ASP A 296 -9.06 -11.60 15.66
CA ASP A 296 -8.82 -12.84 14.91
C ASP A 296 -7.98 -12.60 13.64
N GLU A 297 -8.09 -11.42 13.03
CA GLU A 297 -7.23 -10.99 11.92
C GLU A 297 -5.75 -10.83 12.37
N ARG A 298 -5.52 -10.24 13.56
CA ARG A 298 -4.18 -10.16 14.17
C ARG A 298 -3.67 -11.52 14.68
N ARG A 299 -4.54 -12.39 15.20
CA ARG A 299 -4.18 -13.78 15.57
C ARG A 299 -3.73 -14.56 14.34
N LEU A 300 -4.44 -14.46 13.22
CA LEU A 300 -4.04 -15.09 11.96
C LEU A 300 -2.74 -14.49 11.40
N ALA A 301 -2.56 -13.16 11.47
CA ALA A 301 -1.30 -12.50 11.11
C ALA A 301 -0.14 -13.02 11.97
N GLY A 302 -0.36 -13.21 13.27
CA GLY A 302 0.61 -13.79 14.20
C GLY A 302 1.00 -15.22 13.84
N LEU A 303 0.04 -16.08 13.51
CA LEU A 303 0.34 -17.46 13.07
C LEU A 303 1.16 -17.47 11.77
N TYR A 304 0.85 -16.62 10.78
CA TYR A 304 1.69 -16.47 9.60
C TYR A 304 3.06 -15.87 9.91
N ALA A 305 3.15 -14.88 10.80
CA ALA A 305 4.42 -14.28 11.23
C ALA A 305 5.33 -15.28 11.93
N VAL A 306 4.77 -16.22 12.72
CA VAL A 306 5.53 -17.32 13.33
C VAL A 306 5.94 -18.36 12.28
N LEU A 307 5.06 -18.76 11.36
CA LEU A 307 5.42 -19.64 10.23
C LEU A 307 6.59 -19.10 9.40
N ILE A 308 6.68 -17.78 9.22
CA ILE A 308 7.79 -17.09 8.54
C ILE A 308 9.00 -16.98 9.49
N GLY A 309 8.75 -16.66 10.76
CA GLY A 309 9.71 -16.48 11.85
C GLY A 309 10.58 -17.70 12.13
N GLU A 310 9.95 -18.87 12.22
CA GLU A 310 10.59 -20.17 12.49
C GLU A 310 11.59 -20.59 11.40
N THR A 311 11.40 -20.11 10.17
CA THR A 311 12.13 -20.63 9.00
C THR A 311 13.05 -19.61 8.34
N TYR A 312 12.73 -18.30 8.36
CA TYR A 312 13.50 -17.12 7.86
C TYR A 312 14.56 -17.30 6.74
N THR A 313 14.24 -18.15 5.76
CA THR A 313 15.10 -18.59 4.65
C THR A 313 14.33 -18.56 3.33
N PRO A 314 15.00 -18.65 2.16
CA PRO A 314 14.34 -18.81 0.86
C PRO A 314 13.34 -19.99 0.82
N GLU A 315 13.61 -21.04 1.58
CA GLU A 315 12.77 -22.21 1.76
C GLU A 315 11.39 -21.84 2.33
N SER A 316 11.30 -20.92 3.29
CA SER A 316 10.03 -20.37 3.83
C SER A 316 9.13 -19.80 2.73
N PHE A 317 9.74 -19.01 1.83
CA PHE A 317 9.02 -18.35 0.74
C PHE A 317 8.48 -19.41 -0.22
N HIS A 318 9.28 -20.44 -0.52
CA HIS A 318 8.88 -21.54 -1.37
C HIS A 318 7.83 -22.46 -0.71
N GLU A 319 7.92 -22.71 0.58
CA GLU A 319 6.93 -23.49 1.35
C GLU A 319 5.57 -22.79 1.37
N LEU A 320 5.52 -21.50 1.70
CA LEU A 320 4.29 -20.68 1.67
C LEU A 320 3.74 -20.50 0.26
N GLN A 321 4.58 -20.27 -0.75
CA GLN A 321 4.13 -20.17 -2.15
C GLN A 321 3.54 -21.50 -2.62
N ASN A 322 4.22 -22.62 -2.37
CA ASN A 322 3.74 -23.94 -2.76
C ASN A 322 2.45 -24.30 -2.02
N ALA A 323 2.34 -24.03 -0.72
CA ALA A 323 1.13 -24.28 0.05
C ALA A 323 -0.06 -23.44 -0.44
N LEU A 324 0.15 -22.18 -0.85
CA LEU A 324 -0.90 -21.36 -1.45
C LEU A 324 -1.27 -21.83 -2.88
N GLU A 325 -0.29 -22.20 -3.71
CA GLU A 325 -0.53 -22.68 -5.09
C GLU A 325 -1.20 -24.06 -5.13
N THR A 326 -0.99 -24.90 -4.11
CA THR A 326 -1.57 -26.25 -4.00
C THR A 326 -2.75 -26.36 -3.03
N CYS A 327 -3.24 -25.23 -2.48
CA CYS A 327 -4.33 -25.18 -1.48
C CYS A 327 -4.06 -26.00 -0.19
N ASN A 328 -2.80 -26.15 0.19
CA ASN A 328 -2.35 -26.92 1.35
C ASN A 328 -2.01 -26.03 2.58
N LEU A 329 -2.48 -24.78 2.64
CA LEU A 329 -2.20 -23.87 3.76
C LEU A 329 -2.69 -24.39 5.12
N ALA A 330 -3.81 -25.11 5.17
CA ALA A 330 -4.26 -25.78 6.39
C ALA A 330 -3.27 -26.87 6.85
N ILE A 331 -2.78 -27.69 5.91
CA ILE A 331 -1.79 -28.74 6.18
C ILE A 331 -0.46 -28.13 6.63
N LEU A 332 -0.08 -26.96 6.11
CA LEU A 332 1.11 -26.23 6.56
C LEU A 332 0.98 -25.80 8.03
N PHE A 333 -0.16 -25.21 8.44
CA PHE A 333 -0.40 -24.91 9.85
C PHE A 333 -0.33 -26.18 10.73
N ASP A 334 -0.99 -27.26 10.33
CA ASP A 334 -1.01 -28.51 11.10
C ASP A 334 0.38 -29.16 11.24
N THR A 335 1.16 -29.19 10.15
CA THR A 335 2.53 -29.74 10.11
C THR A 335 3.47 -29.00 11.06
N LYS A 336 3.18 -27.72 11.34
CA LYS A 336 3.97 -26.82 12.19
C LYS A 336 3.37 -26.67 13.59
N GLY A 337 2.29 -27.40 13.91
CA GLY A 337 1.64 -27.41 15.23
C GLY A 337 0.57 -26.32 15.46
N TYR A 338 0.30 -25.47 14.46
CA TYR A 338 -0.61 -24.32 14.54
C TYR A 338 -2.08 -24.65 14.20
N GLY A 339 -2.51 -25.89 14.47
CA GLY A 339 -3.86 -26.38 14.15
C GLY A 339 -5.01 -25.64 14.83
N ASN A 340 -4.71 -24.81 15.84
CA ASN A 340 -5.63 -23.88 16.49
C ASN A 340 -6.06 -22.70 15.60
N PHE A 341 -5.50 -22.54 14.39
CA PHE A 341 -6.00 -21.56 13.39
C PHE A 341 -7.52 -21.72 13.12
N ARG A 342 -8.06 -22.93 13.31
CA ARG A 342 -9.50 -23.25 13.18
C ARG A 342 -10.39 -22.49 14.16
N GLU A 343 -9.86 -22.06 15.30
CA GLU A 343 -10.59 -21.26 16.30
C GLU A 343 -10.90 -19.83 15.82
N LEU A 344 -10.16 -19.33 14.82
CA LEU A 344 -10.25 -17.95 14.34
C LEU A 344 -11.47 -17.69 13.44
N SER A 345 -12.01 -18.75 12.83
CA SER A 345 -13.25 -18.73 12.05
C SER A 345 -13.65 -20.13 11.62
N THR A 346 -14.93 -20.47 11.80
CA THR A 346 -15.57 -21.73 11.40
C THR A 346 -15.51 -22.03 9.90
N HIS A 347 -15.06 -21.07 9.08
CA HIS A 347 -14.95 -21.21 7.63
C HIS A 347 -13.50 -21.14 7.11
N LEU A 348 -12.52 -20.84 7.97
CA LEU A 348 -11.14 -20.59 7.54
C LEU A 348 -10.47 -21.84 6.96
N GLU A 349 -10.58 -22.99 7.61
CA GLU A 349 -10.05 -24.26 7.08
C GLU A 349 -10.66 -24.60 5.71
N THR A 350 -11.99 -24.64 5.63
CA THR A 350 -12.74 -24.90 4.39
C THR A 350 -12.33 -23.96 3.25
N PHE A 351 -12.08 -22.68 3.56
CA PHE A 351 -11.62 -21.70 2.58
C PHE A 351 -10.16 -21.92 2.15
N LEU A 352 -9.27 -22.30 3.07
CA LEU A 352 -7.85 -22.54 2.78
C LEU A 352 -7.64 -23.80 1.94
N VAL A 353 -8.39 -24.87 2.19
CA VAL A 353 -8.32 -26.13 1.41
C VAL A 353 -9.08 -26.06 0.08
N ALA A 354 -10.07 -25.19 -0.04
CA ALA A 354 -10.85 -25.07 -1.28
C ALA A 354 -10.00 -24.53 -2.44
N PRO A 355 -9.97 -25.23 -3.60
CA PRO A 355 -9.52 -24.66 -4.87
C PRO A 355 -10.26 -23.36 -5.15
N ARG A 356 -9.58 -22.39 -5.77
CA ARG A 356 -10.11 -21.02 -5.94
C ARG A 356 -11.48 -21.02 -6.63
N GLU A 357 -11.64 -21.85 -7.65
CA GLU A 357 -12.84 -21.98 -8.48
C GLU A 357 -14.07 -22.47 -7.69
N GLN A 358 -13.83 -23.07 -6.51
CA GLN A 358 -14.84 -23.58 -5.58
C GLN A 358 -15.08 -22.63 -4.39
N ARG A 359 -14.29 -21.55 -4.23
CA ARG A 359 -14.46 -20.61 -3.11
C ARG A 359 -15.70 -19.74 -3.30
N PRO A 360 -16.57 -19.60 -2.27
CA PRO A 360 -17.75 -18.73 -2.34
C PRO A 360 -17.42 -17.27 -2.68
N THR A 361 -18.11 -16.68 -3.66
CA THR A 361 -17.90 -15.28 -4.09
C THR A 361 -18.41 -14.26 -3.08
N VAL A 362 -19.12 -14.68 -2.03
CA VAL A 362 -19.41 -13.81 -0.90
C VAL A 362 -18.14 -13.33 -0.18
N TRP A 363 -17.06 -14.10 -0.22
CA TRP A 363 -15.75 -13.66 0.29
C TRP A 363 -15.14 -12.56 -0.60
N ARG A 364 -15.33 -12.64 -1.94
CA ARG A 364 -15.00 -11.54 -2.86
C ARG A 364 -15.85 -10.30 -2.58
N LEU A 365 -17.13 -10.48 -2.25
CA LEU A 365 -18.04 -9.40 -1.89
C LEU A 365 -17.59 -8.68 -0.61
N LYS A 366 -17.28 -9.44 0.46
CA LYS A 366 -16.75 -8.89 1.72
C LYS A 366 -15.45 -8.09 1.48
N GLN A 367 -14.52 -8.63 0.69
CA GLN A 367 -13.32 -7.89 0.27
C GLN A 367 -13.67 -6.58 -0.46
N PHE A 368 -14.57 -6.62 -1.44
CA PHE A 368 -14.95 -5.43 -2.22
C PHE A 368 -15.73 -4.38 -1.41
N ILE A 369 -16.45 -4.78 -0.36
CA ILE A 369 -17.10 -3.84 0.58
C ILE A 369 -16.07 -3.09 1.43
N HIS A 370 -15.01 -3.77 1.89
CA HIS A 370 -13.92 -3.14 2.66
C HIS A 370 -13.01 -2.22 1.82
N ASP A 371 -12.93 -2.44 0.51
CA ASP A 371 -12.27 -1.55 -0.45
C ASP A 371 -13.18 -0.36 -0.76
N ALA A 372 -13.23 0.63 0.15
CA ALA A 372 -14.24 1.70 0.15
C ALA A 372 -14.31 2.47 -1.18
N ASP A 373 -13.17 2.93 -1.69
CA ASP A 373 -13.06 3.80 -2.87
C ASP A 373 -13.27 3.08 -4.20
N SER A 374 -13.05 1.76 -4.23
CA SER A 374 -13.17 0.97 -5.46
C SER A 374 -14.62 0.87 -5.94
N THR A 375 -14.80 1.22 -7.21
CA THR A 375 -16.09 1.23 -7.92
C THR A 375 -16.09 0.35 -9.17
N ASP A 376 -15.03 -0.44 -9.40
CA ASP A 376 -14.96 -1.43 -10.48
C ASP A 376 -15.05 -2.86 -9.90
N PRO A 377 -16.26 -3.43 -9.78
CA PRO A 377 -16.48 -4.72 -9.13
C PRO A 377 -15.89 -5.88 -9.95
N PRO A 378 -15.19 -6.84 -9.30
CA PRO A 378 -14.73 -8.07 -9.95
C PRO A 378 -15.81 -8.78 -10.76
N ALA A 379 -15.43 -9.36 -11.91
CA ALA A 379 -16.33 -10.01 -12.86
C ALA A 379 -17.30 -11.03 -12.22
N CYS A 380 -16.85 -11.78 -11.21
CA CYS A 380 -17.69 -12.71 -10.46
C CYS A 380 -18.78 -12.00 -9.62
N LEU A 381 -18.52 -10.81 -9.07
CA LEU A 381 -19.54 -10.01 -8.37
C LEU A 381 -20.55 -9.38 -9.34
N GLN A 382 -20.12 -9.02 -10.56
CA GLN A 382 -21.04 -8.57 -11.62
C GLN A 382 -22.07 -9.65 -11.99
N ARG A 383 -21.62 -10.91 -12.10
CA ARG A 383 -22.46 -12.11 -12.31
C ARG A 383 -23.36 -12.43 -11.10
N ASP A 384 -22.77 -12.45 -9.90
CA ASP A 384 -23.36 -13.12 -8.73
C ASP A 384 -24.19 -12.19 -7.82
N TYR A 385 -23.82 -10.91 -7.74
CA TYR A 385 -24.38 -9.94 -6.79
C TYR A 385 -24.98 -8.72 -7.49
N GLY A 386 -25.25 -8.82 -8.79
CA GLY A 386 -26.05 -7.86 -9.54
C GLY A 386 -25.37 -6.54 -9.90
N PHE A 387 -24.08 -6.38 -9.62
CA PHE A 387 -23.31 -5.19 -9.99
C PHE A 387 -23.33 -4.90 -11.51
N LYS A 388 -23.58 -5.91 -12.37
CA LYS A 388 -23.81 -5.72 -13.82
C LYS A 388 -25.02 -4.81 -14.16
N TYR A 389 -25.93 -4.61 -13.21
CA TYR A 389 -27.12 -3.74 -13.38
C TYR A 389 -26.88 -2.29 -12.91
N CYS A 390 -25.74 -2.00 -12.28
CA CYS A 390 -25.32 -0.66 -11.91
C CYS A 390 -24.90 0.12 -13.16
N LYS A 391 -25.60 1.21 -13.46
CA LYS A 391 -25.34 2.11 -14.60
C LYS A 391 -24.41 3.26 -14.22
N GLN A 392 -24.30 3.56 -12.92
CA GLN A 392 -23.43 4.60 -12.37
C GLN A 392 -22.67 4.10 -11.13
N ARG A 393 -21.58 4.79 -10.78
CA ARG A 393 -20.75 4.46 -9.60
C ARG A 393 -21.55 4.52 -8.30
N ASP A 394 -22.49 5.44 -8.17
CA ASP A 394 -23.40 5.55 -7.04
C ASP A 394 -24.25 4.31 -6.82
N GLU A 395 -24.61 3.60 -7.89
CA GLU A 395 -25.35 2.35 -7.77
C GLU A 395 -24.44 1.21 -7.28
N VAL A 396 -23.14 1.24 -7.62
CA VAL A 396 -22.14 0.34 -7.02
C VAL A 396 -21.97 0.64 -5.53
N MET A 397 -21.88 1.91 -5.14
CA MET A 397 -21.77 2.31 -3.72
C MET A 397 -23.04 2.00 -2.93
N CYS A 398 -24.22 2.24 -3.50
CA CYS A 398 -25.51 1.87 -2.92
C CYS A 398 -25.63 0.35 -2.73
N LEU A 399 -25.17 -0.44 -3.70
CA LEU A 399 -25.20 -1.89 -3.62
C LEU A 399 -24.16 -2.46 -2.62
N LYS A 400 -22.96 -1.87 -2.53
CA LYS A 400 -21.99 -2.12 -1.44
C LYS A 400 -22.62 -1.83 -0.06
N PHE A 401 -23.32 -0.71 0.09
CA PHE A 401 -24.02 -0.36 1.33
C PHE A 401 -25.14 -1.36 1.67
N ILE A 402 -25.97 -1.76 0.71
CA ILE A 402 -27.02 -2.78 0.92
C ILE A 402 -26.41 -4.08 1.42
N TYR A 403 -25.36 -4.60 0.77
CA TYR A 403 -24.70 -5.83 1.22
C TYR A 403 -23.96 -5.67 2.55
N SER A 404 -23.39 -4.50 2.85
CA SER A 404 -22.88 -4.20 4.20
C SER A 404 -23.98 -4.31 5.26
N LYS A 405 -25.17 -3.76 4.99
CA LYS A 405 -26.33 -3.83 5.90
C LYS A 405 -26.99 -5.21 5.96
N MET A 406 -26.70 -6.10 5.01
CA MET A 406 -27.02 -7.53 5.14
C MET A 406 -25.99 -8.22 6.05
N LEU A 407 -24.68 -8.06 5.79
CA LEU A 407 -23.61 -8.69 6.57
C LEU A 407 -23.53 -8.22 8.03
N GLU A 408 -24.08 -7.05 8.37
CA GLU A 408 -24.30 -6.60 9.75
C GLU A 408 -25.40 -7.39 10.51
N LYS A 409 -26.20 -8.20 9.80
CA LYS A 409 -27.43 -8.84 10.31
C LYS A 409 -27.53 -10.35 10.10
N MET A 410 -26.70 -10.93 9.24
CA MET A 410 -26.75 -12.36 8.87
C MET A 410 -25.35 -12.92 8.61
N GLU A 411 -25.20 -14.24 8.73
CA GLU A 411 -23.92 -14.88 8.46
C GLU A 411 -23.52 -14.79 6.98
N VAL A 412 -22.21 -14.73 6.74
CA VAL A 412 -21.61 -14.64 5.40
C VAL A 412 -22.09 -15.78 4.49
N MET A 413 -22.20 -17.00 5.02
CA MET A 413 -22.64 -18.16 4.24
C MET A 413 -24.15 -18.20 3.97
N GLU A 414 -24.99 -17.55 4.80
CA GLU A 414 -26.40 -17.35 4.45
C GLU A 414 -26.56 -16.41 3.24
N LEU A 415 -25.73 -15.36 3.14
CA LEU A 415 -25.75 -14.44 1.99
C LEU A 415 -25.28 -15.15 0.70
N HIS A 416 -24.28 -16.03 0.79
CA HIS A 416 -23.94 -16.94 -0.31
C HIS A 416 -25.11 -17.86 -0.69
N SER A 417 -25.81 -18.44 0.29
CA SER A 417 -27.01 -19.25 0.01
C SER A 417 -28.13 -18.42 -0.64
N ALA A 418 -28.31 -17.15 -0.28
CA ALA A 418 -29.26 -16.26 -0.95
C ALA A 418 -28.86 -15.98 -2.42
N CYS A 419 -27.56 -15.78 -2.68
CA CYS A 419 -27.00 -15.61 -4.02
C CYS A 419 -27.23 -16.85 -4.91
N VAL A 420 -26.81 -18.04 -4.46
CA VAL A 420 -26.88 -19.31 -5.22
C VAL A 420 -28.33 -19.70 -5.59
N HIS A 421 -29.32 -19.23 -4.82
CA HIS A 421 -30.74 -19.48 -5.09
C HIS A 421 -31.49 -18.30 -5.72
N GLY A 422 -30.81 -17.21 -6.08
CA GLY A 422 -31.42 -16.02 -6.67
C GLY A 422 -32.33 -15.21 -5.73
N ARG A 423 -32.30 -15.45 -4.41
CA ARG A 423 -33.19 -14.87 -3.39
C ARG A 423 -32.62 -13.64 -2.69
N LEU A 424 -31.78 -12.86 -3.37
CA LEU A 424 -31.03 -11.76 -2.75
C LEU A 424 -31.95 -10.63 -2.27
N TYR A 425 -32.97 -10.27 -3.07
CA TYR A 425 -33.92 -9.21 -2.73
C TYR A 425 -34.79 -9.59 -1.53
N GLU A 426 -35.42 -10.76 -1.56
CA GLU A 426 -36.30 -11.29 -0.53
C GLU A 426 -35.55 -11.43 0.80
N THR A 427 -34.28 -11.85 0.73
CA THR A 427 -33.40 -11.95 1.91
C THR A 427 -33.09 -10.57 2.50
N ALA A 428 -32.81 -9.56 1.67
CA ALA A 428 -32.55 -8.20 2.15
C ALA A 428 -33.79 -7.57 2.81
N ILE A 429 -34.96 -7.73 2.20
CA ILE A 429 -36.24 -7.28 2.78
C ILE A 429 -36.56 -8.03 4.08
N ARG A 430 -36.34 -9.35 4.13
CA ARG A 430 -36.48 -10.18 5.34
C ARG A 430 -35.56 -9.74 6.49
N MET A 431 -34.36 -9.25 6.19
CA MET A 431 -33.43 -8.67 7.16
C MET A 431 -33.76 -7.20 7.52
N GLY A 432 -34.82 -6.63 6.96
CA GLY A 432 -35.17 -5.21 7.18
C GLY A 432 -34.09 -4.27 6.67
N VAL A 433 -33.52 -4.55 5.50
CA VAL A 433 -32.66 -3.61 4.77
C VAL A 433 -33.55 -2.82 3.80
N SER A 434 -33.55 -1.49 3.92
CA SER A 434 -34.37 -0.62 3.07
C SER A 434 -33.77 -0.53 1.67
N ILE A 435 -34.53 -0.96 0.66
CA ILE A 435 -34.17 -0.90 -0.76
C ILE A 435 -35.25 -0.08 -1.48
N ARG A 436 -34.85 0.97 -2.19
CA ARG A 436 -35.77 1.80 -2.98
C ARG A 436 -36.28 0.97 -4.16
N THR A 437 -37.55 1.12 -4.54
CA THR A 437 -38.18 0.30 -5.62
C THR A 437 -37.41 0.32 -6.93
N LYS A 438 -36.77 1.45 -7.29
CA LYS A 438 -35.91 1.59 -8.49
C LYS A 438 -34.61 0.77 -8.46
N ASP A 439 -34.21 0.30 -7.27
CA ASP A 439 -32.97 -0.41 -7.01
C ASP A 439 -33.19 -1.92 -6.80
N GLU A 440 -34.44 -2.41 -6.73
CA GLU A 440 -34.79 -3.85 -6.70
C GLU A 440 -34.05 -4.65 -7.80
N ARG A 441 -33.95 -4.05 -9.00
CA ARG A 441 -33.23 -4.58 -10.15
C ARG A 441 -31.75 -4.89 -9.90
N LEU A 442 -31.11 -4.23 -8.92
CA LEU A 442 -29.71 -4.42 -8.56
C LEU A 442 -29.49 -5.71 -7.75
N MET A 443 -30.56 -6.25 -7.15
CA MET A 443 -30.53 -7.48 -6.36
C MET A 443 -30.79 -8.74 -7.19
N LYS A 444 -30.60 -8.67 -8.51
CA LYS A 444 -30.80 -9.78 -9.47
C LYS A 444 -29.44 -10.27 -9.97
N ASN A 445 -29.30 -11.55 -10.26
CA ASN A 445 -28.03 -12.17 -10.68
C ASN A 445 -28.26 -13.17 -11.83
N ASP A 446 -27.25 -14.00 -12.16
CA ASP A 446 -27.33 -14.97 -13.26
C ASP A 446 -28.07 -16.28 -12.92
N TYR A 447 -28.77 -16.37 -11.77
CA TYR A 447 -29.56 -17.55 -11.40
C TYR A 447 -30.60 -17.89 -12.51
N PRO A 448 -30.74 -19.16 -12.93
CA PRO A 448 -30.23 -20.41 -12.33
C PRO A 448 -28.92 -20.94 -12.94
N SER A 449 -28.01 -20.09 -13.42
CA SER A 449 -26.70 -20.52 -13.94
C SER A 449 -25.88 -21.29 -12.88
N PRO A 450 -25.35 -22.48 -13.19
CA PRO A 450 -24.66 -23.34 -12.20
C PRO A 450 -23.31 -22.79 -11.73
N PHE A 451 -22.82 -21.71 -12.35
CA PHE A 451 -21.57 -21.06 -11.98
C PHE A 451 -21.74 -19.99 -10.89
N VAL A 452 -22.99 -19.59 -10.59
CA VAL A 452 -23.30 -18.51 -9.64
C VAL A 452 -22.86 -18.86 -8.23
N GLY A 453 -22.19 -17.92 -7.58
CA GLY A 453 -21.77 -18.02 -6.18
C GLY A 453 -20.34 -18.51 -5.96
N PHE A 454 -19.57 -18.85 -7.00
CA PHE A 454 -18.23 -19.46 -6.89
C PHE A 454 -17.17 -18.72 -7.75
N ASP A 455 -15.93 -18.52 -7.26
CA ASP A 455 -14.87 -17.70 -7.91
C ASP A 455 -14.20 -18.40 -9.12
N ASN A 456 -14.98 -19.23 -9.84
CA ASN A 456 -14.62 -19.84 -11.11
C ASN A 456 -14.57 -18.83 -12.26
N THR A 457 -13.89 -19.20 -13.35
CA THR A 457 -13.76 -18.36 -14.56
C THR A 457 -14.92 -18.50 -15.53
N SER A 458 -15.83 -19.45 -15.31
CA SER A 458 -16.90 -19.86 -16.22
C SER A 458 -18.08 -18.89 -16.24
N GLY A 459 -18.56 -18.54 -17.43
CA GLY A 459 -19.63 -17.55 -17.60
C GLY A 459 -19.20 -16.12 -17.28
N LEU A 460 -17.89 -15.86 -17.12
CA LEU A 460 -17.34 -14.52 -16.92
C LEU A 460 -16.98 -13.80 -18.23
N GLU A 461 -17.14 -14.44 -19.38
CA GLU A 461 -16.85 -13.90 -20.71
C GLU A 461 -17.45 -12.51 -20.93
N ASN A 462 -18.69 -12.30 -20.47
CA ASN A 462 -19.43 -11.04 -20.60
C ASN A 462 -19.03 -9.99 -19.54
N TYR A 463 -18.38 -10.41 -18.45
CA TYR A 463 -18.11 -9.60 -17.25
C TYR A 463 -16.62 -9.25 -17.06
N ARG A 464 -15.72 -9.71 -17.94
CA ARG A 464 -14.27 -9.40 -17.92
C ARG A 464 -13.91 -7.98 -18.36
N LYS A 465 -14.87 -7.15 -18.77
CA LYS A 465 -14.66 -5.74 -19.12
C LYS A 465 -14.92 -4.86 -17.89
N PRO A 466 -14.19 -3.74 -17.70
CA PRO A 466 -14.52 -2.77 -16.66
C PRO A 466 -15.98 -2.32 -16.77
N LEU A 467 -16.67 -2.20 -15.64
CA LEU A 467 -18.11 -1.93 -15.61
C LEU A 467 -18.44 -0.57 -16.25
N PHE A 468 -17.54 0.41 -16.05
CA PHE A 468 -17.62 1.73 -16.65
C PHE A 468 -16.53 1.90 -17.70
N LYS A 469 -16.88 2.48 -18.86
CA LYS A 469 -15.88 2.92 -19.84
C LYS A 469 -14.97 3.95 -19.17
N LYS A 470 -13.65 3.78 -19.30
CA LYS A 470 -12.71 4.87 -18.98
C LYS A 470 -13.03 6.05 -19.90
N GLN A 471 -13.39 7.20 -19.33
CA GLN A 471 -13.33 8.46 -20.07
C GLN A 471 -11.88 8.64 -20.54
N GLN A 472 -11.70 8.97 -21.81
CA GLN A 472 -10.39 9.42 -22.28
C GLN A 472 -10.23 10.86 -21.81
N LYS A 473 -9.27 11.11 -20.90
CA LYS A 473 -8.79 12.48 -20.64
C LYS A 473 -8.38 13.06 -22.01
N THR A 474 -9.00 14.18 -22.36
CA THR A 474 -8.84 14.91 -23.64
C THR A 474 -8.16 16.23 -23.34
#